data_AF-A0A821PN54-F1
#
_entry.id   AF-A0A821PN54-F1
#
_cell.length_a   1.000
_cell.length_b   1.000
_cell.length_c   1.000
_cell.angle_alpha   90.00
_cell.angle_beta   90.00
_cell.angle_gamma   90.00
#
_symmetry.space_group_name_H-M   'P 1'
#
loop_
_entity.id
_entity.type
_entity.pdbx_description
1 polymer ?
#
loop_
_entity_poly.entity_id
_entity_poly.type
_entity_poly.pdbx_seq_one_letter_code
_entity_poly.pdbx_strand_id
1 'polypeptide(L)'
;QLNDSIKNDLTKCYSNRAQCNINLEQYDDAIEDATKALEYTPADQKSLYRRANAFERSGKLNQAISDAQRLMAISSKGGSTDEQTYNLLRKLRETAQS
;
A
#
# COMPACT_ATOMS: atom_id res chain seq x y z
N GLN A 1 -8.35 -0.53 -24.92
CA GLN A 1 -8.04 0.19 -23.66
C GLN A 1 -9.16 -0.08 -22.68
N LEU A 2 -8.86 -0.46 -21.43
CA LEU A 2 -9.90 -0.50 -20.40
C LEU A 2 -10.37 0.93 -20.08
N ASN A 3 -11.67 1.12 -19.93
CA ASN A 3 -12.21 2.39 -19.45
C ASN A 3 -11.88 2.57 -17.95
N ASP A 4 -11.92 3.81 -17.47
CA ASP A 4 -11.47 4.13 -16.11
C ASP A 4 -12.37 3.52 -15.02
N SER A 5 -13.64 3.26 -15.34
CA SER A 5 -14.54 2.54 -14.43
C SER A 5 -14.05 1.12 -14.17
N ILE A 6 -13.70 0.37 -15.23
CA ILE A 6 -13.24 -1.01 -15.07
C ILE A 6 -11.88 -1.03 -14.35
N LYS A 7 -10.98 -0.09 -14.66
CA LYS A 7 -9.71 0.04 -13.90
C LYS A 7 -9.98 0.24 -12.41
N ASN A 8 -10.89 1.14 -12.05
CA ASN A 8 -11.23 1.42 -10.65
C ASN A 8 -11.81 0.17 -9.94
N ASP A 9 -12.67 -0.58 -10.61
CA ASP A 9 -13.25 -1.80 -10.03
C ASP A 9 -12.21 -2.91 -9.89
N LEU A 10 -11.31 -3.07 -10.88
CA LEU A 10 -10.16 -3.98 -10.76
C LEU A 10 -9.25 -3.58 -9.59
N THR A 11 -8.92 -2.29 -9.47
CA THR A 11 -8.15 -1.76 -8.33
C THR A 11 -8.79 -2.16 -7.00
N LYS A 12 -10.10 -1.94 -6.83
CA LYS A 12 -10.81 -2.32 -5.59
C LYS A 12 -10.76 -3.82 -5.33
N CYS A 13 -10.99 -4.64 -6.36
CA CYS A 13 -10.98 -6.10 -6.24
C CYS A 13 -9.61 -6.62 -5.79
N TYR A 14 -8.54 -6.23 -6.51
CA TYR A 14 -7.17 -6.62 -6.15
C TYR A 14 -6.77 -6.09 -4.79
N SER A 15 -7.09 -4.83 -4.49
CA SER A 15 -6.81 -4.23 -3.18
C SER A 15 -7.50 -5.02 -2.07
N ASN A 16 -8.78 -5.37 -2.22
CA ASN A 16 -9.50 -6.13 -1.20
C ASN A 16 -8.95 -7.55 -1.03
N ARG A 17 -8.55 -8.20 -2.13
CA ARG A 17 -7.89 -9.51 -2.06
C ARG A 17 -6.53 -9.44 -1.36
N ALA A 18 -5.75 -8.38 -1.60
CA ALA A 18 -4.51 -8.12 -0.86
C ALA A 18 -4.77 -8.02 0.65
N GLN A 19 -5.86 -7.38 1.09
CA GLN A 19 -6.22 -7.34 2.51
C GLN A 19 -6.53 -8.72 3.07
N CYS A 20 -7.28 -9.55 2.33
CA CYS A 20 -7.56 -10.92 2.74
C CYS A 20 -6.24 -11.70 2.91
N ASN A 21 -5.32 -11.58 1.95
CA ASN A 21 -4.02 -12.25 2.00
C ASN A 21 -3.16 -11.75 3.19
N ILE A 22 -3.19 -10.45 3.50
CA ILE A 22 -2.55 -9.92 4.73
C ILE A 22 -3.12 -10.58 5.97
N ASN A 23 -4.45 -10.69 6.07
CA ASN A 23 -5.11 -11.32 7.23
C ASN A 23 -4.81 -12.82 7.32
N LEU A 24 -4.55 -13.48 6.19
CA LEU A 24 -4.11 -14.87 6.09
C LEU A 24 -2.58 -15.04 6.23
N GLU A 25 -1.85 -13.96 6.46
CA GLU A 25 -0.37 -13.94 6.56
C GLU A 25 0.36 -14.36 5.26
N GLN A 26 -0.34 -14.33 4.13
CA GLN A 26 0.18 -14.59 2.79
C GLN A 26 0.76 -13.31 2.19
N TYR A 27 1.89 -12.86 2.72
CA TYR A 27 2.42 -11.52 2.40
C TYR A 27 2.87 -11.37 0.95
N ASP A 28 3.46 -12.39 0.34
CA ASP A 28 3.89 -12.31 -1.06
C ASP A 28 2.69 -12.19 -2.01
N ASP A 29 1.63 -12.96 -1.77
CA ASP A 29 0.38 -12.86 -2.53
C ASP A 29 -0.30 -11.49 -2.31
N ALA A 30 -0.24 -10.96 -1.09
CA ALA A 30 -0.74 -9.61 -0.81
C ALA A 30 0.05 -8.53 -1.55
N ILE A 31 1.37 -8.66 -1.64
CA ILE A 31 2.24 -7.73 -2.39
C ILE A 31 1.92 -7.78 -3.88
N GLU A 32 1.73 -8.98 -4.44
CA GLU A 32 1.38 -9.16 -5.85
C GLU A 32 0.03 -8.49 -6.16
N ASP A 33 -0.98 -8.75 -5.34
CA ASP A 33 -2.32 -8.18 -5.53
C ASP A 33 -2.33 -6.66 -5.38
N ALA A 34 -1.67 -6.12 -4.36
CA ALA A 34 -1.57 -4.68 -4.20
C ALA A 34 -0.77 -4.04 -5.35
N THR A 35 0.22 -4.74 -5.90
CA THR A 35 0.96 -4.28 -7.09
C THR A 35 0.07 -4.23 -8.32
N LYS A 36 -0.72 -5.27 -8.59
CA LYS A 36 -1.72 -5.27 -9.67
C LYS A 36 -2.72 -4.13 -9.52
N ALA A 37 -3.22 -3.87 -8.31
CA ALA A 37 -4.10 -2.72 -8.06
C ALA A 37 -3.44 -1.39 -8.44
N LEU A 38 -2.15 -1.22 -8.12
CA LEU A 38 -1.38 -0.03 -8.43
C LEU A 38 -0.99 0.09 -9.93
N GLU A 39 -0.99 -0.99 -10.69
CA GLU A 39 -0.86 -0.93 -12.16
C GLU A 39 -2.09 -0.28 -12.80
N TYR A 40 -3.28 -0.51 -12.25
CA TYR A 40 -4.53 0.12 -12.73
C TYR A 40 -4.69 1.55 -12.21
N THR A 41 -4.46 1.76 -10.91
CA THR A 41 -4.55 3.09 -10.27
C THR A 41 -3.30 3.37 -9.43
N PRO A 42 -2.25 3.99 -10.00
CA PRO A 42 -0.97 4.15 -9.33
C PRO A 42 -0.99 4.99 -8.04
N ALA A 43 -2.00 5.84 -7.87
CA ALA A 43 -2.16 6.70 -6.70
C ALA A 43 -3.22 6.18 -5.71
N ASP A 44 -3.69 4.93 -5.85
CA ASP A 44 -4.66 4.36 -4.92
C ASP A 44 -4.06 4.19 -3.53
N GLN A 45 -4.53 5.00 -2.59
CA GLN A 45 -3.99 5.08 -1.23
C GLN A 45 -4.14 3.76 -0.47
N LYS A 46 -5.27 3.06 -0.66
CA LYS A 46 -5.54 1.77 0.02
C LYS A 46 -4.54 0.71 -0.44
N SER A 47 -4.27 0.63 -1.73
CA SER A 47 -3.33 -0.34 -2.28
C SER A 47 -1.88 -0.05 -1.89
N LEU A 48 -1.47 1.23 -1.84
CA LEU A 48 -0.16 1.62 -1.29
C LEU A 48 -0.01 1.23 0.17
N TYR A 49 -1.02 1.53 1.00
CA TYR A 49 -1.00 1.18 2.42
C TYR A 49 -0.92 -0.34 2.63
N ARG A 50 -1.75 -1.10 1.91
CA ARG A 50 -1.77 -2.57 1.98
C ARG A 50 -0.43 -3.17 1.57
N ARG A 51 0.18 -2.66 0.49
CA ARG A 51 1.50 -3.14 0.05
C ARG A 51 2.60 -2.80 1.05
N ALA A 52 2.58 -1.58 1.62
CA ALA A 52 3.51 -1.19 2.69
C ALA A 52 3.39 -2.12 3.91
N ASN A 53 2.17 -2.44 4.33
CA ASN A 53 1.93 -3.35 5.45
C ASN A 53 2.36 -4.79 5.15
N ALA A 54 2.12 -5.30 3.93
CA ALA A 54 2.59 -6.62 3.53
C ALA A 54 4.13 -6.68 3.45
N PHE A 55 4.78 -5.62 2.97
CA PHE A 55 6.24 -5.50 3.01
C PHE A 55 6.78 -5.45 4.44
N GLU A 56 6.15 -4.70 5.34
CA GLU A 56 6.50 -4.67 6.75
C GLU A 56 6.46 -6.07 7.38
N ARG A 57 5.32 -6.77 7.22
CA ARG A 57 5.12 -8.09 7.82
C ARG A 57 6.01 -9.17 7.22
N SER A 58 6.52 -8.98 6.00
CA SER A 58 7.50 -9.85 5.34
C SER A 58 8.96 -9.44 5.57
N GLY A 59 9.22 -8.43 6.41
CA GLY A 59 10.58 -7.94 6.73
C GLY A 59 11.23 -7.09 5.63
N LYS A 60 10.50 -6.76 4.57
CA LYS A 60 10.95 -5.95 3.43
C LYS A 60 10.82 -4.45 3.73
N LEU A 61 11.49 -4.00 4.80
CA LEU A 61 11.27 -2.67 5.40
C LEU A 61 11.58 -1.51 4.43
N ASN A 62 12.60 -1.63 3.59
CA ASN A 62 12.94 -0.58 2.63
C ASN A 62 11.80 -0.33 1.62
N GLN A 63 11.18 -1.40 1.11
CA GLN A 63 10.03 -1.27 0.23
C GLN A 63 8.81 -0.71 0.96
N ALA A 64 8.58 -1.12 2.21
CA ALA A 64 7.51 -0.58 3.04
C ALA A 64 7.65 0.94 3.26
N ILE A 65 8.86 1.40 3.58
CA ILE A 65 9.18 2.82 3.74
C ILE A 65 8.92 3.58 2.45
N SER A 66 9.34 3.04 1.31
CA SER A 66 9.13 3.68 0.00
C SER A 66 7.64 3.87 -0.31
N ASP A 67 6.80 2.87 -0.05
CA ASP A 67 5.35 2.98 -0.26
C ASP A 67 4.70 3.95 0.72
N ALA A 68 5.11 3.95 1.99
CA ALA A 68 4.63 4.90 3.00
C ALA A 68 5.00 6.35 2.68
N GLN A 69 6.21 6.60 2.13
CA GLN A 69 6.61 7.93 1.64
C GLN A 69 5.75 8.39 0.46
N ARG A 70 5.46 7.47 -0.48
CA ARG A 70 4.59 7.78 -1.62
C ARG A 70 3.17 8.09 -1.16
N LEU A 71 2.64 7.33 -0.20
CA LEU A 71 1.34 7.56 0.41
C LEU A 71 1.28 8.95 1.08
N MET A 72 2.32 9.31 1.84
CA MET A 72 2.44 10.62 2.48
C MET A 72 2.48 11.77 1.47
N ALA A 73 3.21 11.61 0.36
CA ALA A 73 3.26 12.61 -0.70
C ALA A 73 1.91 12.81 -1.41
N ILE A 74 1.06 11.77 -1.47
CA ILE A 74 -0.28 11.85 -2.05
C ILE A 74 -1.26 12.52 -1.07
N SER A 75 -1.25 12.14 0.21
CA SER A 75 -2.15 12.72 1.22
C SER A 75 -1.82 14.18 1.50
N SER A 76 -0.54 14.55 1.55
CA SER A 76 -0.06 15.94 1.67
C SER A 76 -0.61 16.85 0.56
N LYS A 77 -0.77 16.34 -0.67
CA LYS A 77 -1.37 17.12 -1.77
C LYS A 77 -2.87 17.33 -1.62
N GLY A 78 -3.55 16.50 -0.82
CA GLY A 78 -4.97 16.58 -0.50
C GLY A 78 -5.31 17.49 0.69
N GLY A 79 -4.31 18.10 1.34
CA GLY A 79 -4.51 19.06 2.44
C GLY A 79 -4.61 18.44 3.84
N SER A 80 -4.54 17.12 3.98
CA SER A 80 -4.49 16.44 5.28
C SER A 80 -3.36 15.41 5.30
N THR A 81 -2.40 15.59 6.21
CA THR A 81 -1.46 14.52 6.56
C THR A 81 -2.24 13.49 7.35
N ASP A 82 -2.52 12.35 6.73
CA ASP A 82 -3.13 11.22 7.43
C ASP A 82 -2.20 10.75 8.55
N GLU A 83 -2.65 10.90 9.79
CA GLU A 83 -1.93 10.52 11.00
C GLU A 83 -1.53 9.05 10.97
N GLN A 84 -2.35 8.19 10.35
CA GLN A 84 -2.05 6.76 10.20
C GLN A 84 -0.82 6.55 9.32
N THR A 85 -0.75 7.26 8.18
CA THR A 85 0.40 7.22 7.27
C THR A 85 1.68 7.74 7.94
N TYR A 86 1.58 8.81 8.72
CA TYR A 86 2.73 9.33 9.49
C TYR A 86 3.24 8.32 10.51
N ASN A 87 2.33 7.76 11.30
CA ASN A 87 2.66 6.75 12.32
C ASN A 87 3.26 5.49 11.71
N LEU A 88 2.74 5.02 10.56
CA LEU A 88 3.31 3.91 9.81
C LEU A 88 4.76 4.21 9.37
N LEU A 89 5.00 5.35 8.73
CA LEU A 89 6.34 5.72 8.25
C LEU A 89 7.34 5.85 9.41
N ARG A 90 6.92 6.46 10.53
CA ARG A 90 7.75 6.58 11.73
C ARG A 90 8.13 5.20 12.28
N LYS A 91 7.16 4.33 12.48
CA LYS A 91 7.36 2.95 12.98
C LYS A 91 8.33 2.18 12.07
N LEU A 92 8.12 2.21 10.76
CA LEU A 92 8.96 1.50 9.81
C LEU A 92 10.43 1.93 9.86
N ARG A 93 10.68 3.23 10.03
CA ARG A 93 12.05 3.77 10.16
C ARG A 93 12.71 3.34 11.46
N GLU A 94 11.96 3.33 12.56
CA GLU A 94 12.45 2.85 13.85
C GLU A 94 12.82 1.36 13.78
N THR A 95 11.93 0.54 13.19
CA THR A 95 12.18 -0.90 13.02
C THR A 95 13.34 -1.21 12.07
N ALA A 96 13.60 -0.36 11.07
CA ALA A 96 14.74 -0.55 10.16
C ALA A 96 16.10 -0.18 10.80
N GLN A 97 16.09 0.54 11.92
CA GLN A 97 17.29 1.00 12.63
C GLN A 97 17.64 0.13 13.86
N SER A 98 16.70 -0.69 14.32
CA SER A 98 16.87 -1.66 15.41
C SER A 98 17.44 -2.98 14.92
#